data_AF-A0A8T0ATM6-F1
#
_entry.id   AF-A0A8T0ATM6-F1
#
_cell.length_a   1.000
_cell.length_b   1.000
_cell.length_c   1.000
_cell.angle_alpha   90.00
_cell.angle_beta   90.00
_cell.angle_gamma   90.00
#
_symmetry.space_group_name_H-M   'P 1'
#
loop_
_entity.id
_entity.type
_entity.pdbx_description
1 polymer ?
#
loop_
_entity_poly.entity_id
_entity_poly.type
_entity_poly.pdbx_seq_one_letter_code
_entity_poly.pdbx_strand_id
1 'polypeptide(L)'
;MTPSPFLRFYLEDGEQVLVDVEGKDYKEITQHAKKILGKSDKVLQAEALAKMESSNPANFGPKKYFLRECISEVEGQVPHPGLVPLPKEMTGKYRTKMAASSED
;
A
#
# COMPACT_ATOMS: atom_id res chain seq x y z
N MET A 1 3.10 -44.28 4.75
CA MET A 1 1.74 -44.13 4.19
C MET A 1 0.79 -44.91 5.10
N THR A 2 -0.33 -44.31 5.50
CA THR A 2 -1.35 -44.94 6.35
C THR A 2 -2.53 -45.39 5.51
N PRO A 3 -3.30 -46.39 5.96
CA PRO A 3 -4.48 -46.88 5.25
C PRO A 3 -5.59 -45.81 5.13
N SER A 4 -5.75 -44.95 6.15
CA SER A 4 -6.70 -43.82 6.12
C SER A 4 -5.99 -42.50 5.80
N PRO A 5 -6.60 -41.61 4.99
CA PRO A 5 -6.03 -40.31 4.65
C PRO A 5 -6.22 -39.29 5.78
N PHE A 6 -5.18 -38.50 6.06
CA PHE A 6 -5.23 -37.40 7.04
C PHE A 6 -4.35 -36.23 6.59
N LEU A 7 -4.63 -35.05 7.14
CA LEU A 7 -3.76 -33.88 7.07
C LEU A 7 -3.06 -33.69 8.42
N ARG A 8 -1.76 -33.37 8.38
CA ARG A 8 -0.98 -33.03 9.58
C ARG A 8 -0.31 -31.68 9.38
N PHE A 9 -0.57 -30.76 10.30
CA PHE A 9 0.02 -29.44 10.34
C PHE A 9 1.05 -29.39 11.47
N TYR A 10 2.15 -28.67 11.24
CA TYR A 10 3.19 -28.42 12.23
C TYR A 10 3.25 -26.92 12.47
N LEU A 11 3.04 -26.52 13.71
CA LEU A 11 3.03 -25.12 14.12
C LEU A 11 4.42 -24.69 14.59
N GLU A 12 4.63 -23.38 14.68
CA GLU A 12 5.93 -22.79 15.02
C GLU A 12 6.39 -23.14 16.45
N ASP A 13 5.44 -23.35 17.36
CA ASP A 13 5.66 -23.80 18.74
C ASP A 13 5.95 -25.32 18.86
N GLY A 14 5.94 -26.03 17.74
CA GLY A 14 6.12 -27.48 17.68
C GLY A 14 4.84 -28.29 17.91
N GLU A 15 3.69 -27.64 18.11
CA GLU A 15 2.40 -28.32 18.20
C GLU A 15 2.03 -28.98 16.86
N GLN A 16 1.37 -30.14 16.94
CA GLN A 16 0.93 -30.89 15.78
C GLN A 16 -0.59 -31.00 15.76
N VAL A 17 -1.20 -30.51 14.68
CA VAL A 17 -2.66 -30.62 14.47
C VAL A 17 -2.91 -31.71 13.43
N LEU A 18 -3.62 -32.76 13.83
CA LEU A 18 -4.02 -33.87 12.97
C LEU A 18 -5.50 -33.74 12.60
N VAL A 19 -5.80 -33.77 11.30
CA VAL A 19 -7.15 -33.66 10.76
C VAL A 19 -7.44 -34.88 9.90
N ASP A 20 -8.37 -35.72 10.34
CA ASP A 20 -8.89 -36.83 9.55
C ASP A 20 -9.75 -36.30 8.38
N VAL A 21 -9.49 -36.81 7.18
CA VAL A 21 -10.19 -36.43 5.95
C VAL A 21 -10.89 -37.61 5.26
N GLU A 22 -10.94 -38.78 5.91
CA GLU A 22 -11.64 -39.93 5.39
C GLU A 22 -13.14 -39.62 5.20
N GLY A 23 -13.66 -39.91 4.00
CA GLY A 23 -15.07 -39.71 3.66
C GLY A 23 -15.55 -38.26 3.54
N LYS A 24 -14.66 -37.25 3.62
CA LYS A 24 -15.02 -35.83 3.50
C LYS A 24 -14.88 -35.32 2.07
N ASP A 25 -15.79 -34.44 1.65
CA ASP A 25 -15.67 -33.72 0.37
C ASP A 25 -14.59 -32.63 0.44
N TYR A 26 -14.04 -32.23 -0.71
CA TYR A 26 -13.01 -31.18 -0.78
C TYR A 26 -13.47 -29.86 -0.15
N LYS A 27 -14.77 -29.51 -0.24
CA LYS A 27 -15.32 -28.31 0.39
C LYS A 27 -15.31 -28.42 1.91
N GLU A 28 -15.67 -29.57 2.45
CA GLU A 28 -15.71 -29.84 3.89
C GLU A 28 -14.31 -29.82 4.49
N ILE A 29 -13.34 -30.44 3.80
CA ILE A 29 -11.93 -30.42 4.19
C ILE A 29 -11.43 -28.97 4.23
N THR A 30 -11.71 -28.19 3.18
CA THR A 30 -11.27 -26.79 3.08
C THR A 30 -11.90 -25.92 4.16
N GLN A 31 -13.20 -26.05 4.41
CA GLN A 31 -13.90 -25.29 5.43
C GLN A 31 -13.42 -25.66 6.84
N HIS A 32 -13.16 -26.95 7.09
CA HIS A 32 -12.66 -27.44 8.37
C HIS A 32 -11.25 -26.91 8.65
N ALA A 33 -10.35 -26.99 7.66
CA ALA A 33 -9.00 -26.43 7.77
C ALA A 33 -9.04 -24.90 8.00
N LYS A 34 -9.89 -24.17 7.26
CA LYS A 34 -10.08 -22.73 7.44
C LYS A 34 -10.64 -22.39 8.82
N LYS A 35 -11.49 -23.24 9.41
CA LYS A 35 -12.07 -23.02 10.73
C LYS A 35 -11.06 -23.21 11.87
N ILE A 36 -10.16 -24.19 11.75
CA ILE A 36 -9.19 -24.51 12.82
C ILE A 36 -7.96 -23.59 12.74
N LEU A 37 -7.39 -23.41 11.54
CA LEU A 37 -6.10 -22.72 11.36
C LEU A 37 -6.22 -21.44 10.53
N GLY A 38 -7.37 -21.17 9.92
CA GLY A 38 -7.56 -19.97 9.12
C GLY A 38 -7.74 -18.73 10.01
N LYS A 39 -7.22 -17.60 9.53
CA LYS A 39 -7.47 -16.30 10.16
C LYS A 39 -8.96 -15.98 10.12
N SER A 40 -9.47 -15.36 11.18
CA SER A 40 -10.84 -14.85 11.21
C SER A 40 -11.01 -13.67 10.24
N ASP A 41 -12.23 -13.47 9.74
CA ASP A 41 -12.52 -12.36 8.82
C ASP A 41 -12.23 -10.99 9.46
N LYS A 42 -12.37 -10.87 10.79
CA LYS A 42 -12.01 -9.66 11.54
C LYS A 42 -10.51 -9.36 11.44
N VAL A 43 -9.66 -10.38 11.60
CA VAL A 43 -8.20 -10.23 11.48
C VAL A 43 -7.82 -9.88 10.05
N LEU A 44 -8.43 -10.52 9.05
CA LEU A 44 -8.18 -10.22 7.64
C LEU A 44 -8.57 -8.77 7.28
N GLN A 45 -9.71 -8.30 7.79
CA GLN A 45 -10.14 -6.91 7.60
C GLN A 45 -9.20 -5.91 8.27
N ALA A 46 -8.76 -6.20 9.50
CA ALA A 46 -7.81 -5.35 10.22
C ALA A 46 -6.46 -5.28 9.49
N GLU A 47 -5.93 -6.40 8.99
CA GLU A 47 -4.69 -6.44 8.20
C GLU A 47 -4.83 -5.66 6.88
N ALA A 48 -5.99 -5.72 6.23
CA ALA A 48 -6.28 -4.95 5.03
C ALA A 48 -6.34 -3.44 5.31
N LEU A 49 -6.99 -3.03 6.40
CA LEU A 49 -7.05 -1.63 6.83
C LEU A 49 -5.66 -1.09 7.19
N ALA A 50 -4.87 -1.83 7.96
CA ALA A 50 -3.50 -1.44 8.30
C ALA A 50 -2.60 -1.27 7.06
N LYS A 51 -2.79 -2.11 6.03
CA LYS A 51 -2.10 -1.94 4.75
C LYS A 51 -2.55 -0.67 4.02
N MET A 52 -3.84 -0.33 4.07
CA MET A 52 -4.34 0.92 3.48
C MET A 52 -3.81 2.17 4.18
N GLU A 53 -3.62 2.14 5.51
CA GLU A 53 -2.99 3.24 6.25
C GLU A 53 -1.57 3.53 5.79
N SER A 54 -0.81 2.50 5.36
CA SER A 54 0.54 2.69 4.82
C SER A 54 0.55 3.51 3.51
N SER A 55 -0.54 3.46 2.75
CA SER A 55 -0.77 4.29 1.55
C SER A 55 -1.50 5.58 1.91
N ASN A 56 -0.82 6.48 2.63
CA ASN A 56 -1.42 7.76 3.02
C ASN A 56 -1.69 8.65 1.77
N PRO A 57 -2.95 9.03 1.48
CA PRO A 57 -3.31 9.84 0.31
C PRO A 57 -2.79 11.28 0.35
N ALA A 58 -2.36 11.76 1.52
CA ALA A 58 -1.73 13.07 1.68
C ALA A 58 -0.28 13.09 1.18
N ASN A 59 0.35 11.93 1.00
CA ASN A 59 1.72 11.86 0.54
C ASN A 59 1.83 12.19 -0.96
N PHE A 60 2.94 12.82 -1.34
CA PHE A 60 3.30 13.13 -2.72
C PHE A 60 4.51 12.30 -3.15
N GLY A 61 4.52 11.85 -4.39
CA GLY A 61 5.63 11.08 -4.96
C GLY A 61 5.26 10.41 -6.28
N PRO A 62 6.08 9.47 -6.79
CA PRO A 62 5.85 8.86 -8.10
C PRO A 62 4.44 8.26 -8.26
N LYS A 63 3.80 8.47 -9.41
CA LYS A 63 2.43 8.01 -9.71
C LYS A 63 2.18 6.51 -9.52
N LYS A 64 3.24 5.71 -9.48
CA LYS A 64 3.16 4.27 -9.19
C LYS A 64 2.62 3.99 -7.78
N TYR A 65 2.92 4.85 -6.80
CA TYR A 65 2.63 4.61 -5.39
C TYR A 65 1.80 5.72 -4.74
N PHE A 66 1.80 6.92 -5.33
CA PHE A 66 1.14 8.10 -4.78
C PHE A 66 0.13 8.66 -5.77
N LEU A 67 -0.89 9.33 -5.23
CA LEU A 67 -1.96 9.93 -6.03
C LEU A 67 -1.49 11.15 -6.81
N ARG A 68 -0.52 11.89 -6.27
CA ARG A 68 0.00 13.15 -6.81
C ARG A 68 1.51 13.15 -6.77
N GLU A 69 2.14 13.60 -7.84
CA GLU A 69 3.60 13.70 -7.93
C GLU A 69 4.11 15.02 -7.39
N CYS A 70 3.43 16.11 -7.75
CA CYS A 70 3.78 17.44 -7.32
C CYS A 70 2.57 18.16 -6.74
N ILE A 71 2.82 19.04 -5.77
CA ILE A 71 1.78 19.87 -5.17
C ILE A 71 1.13 20.83 -6.18
N SER A 72 1.79 21.13 -7.30
CA SER A 72 1.23 21.93 -8.38
C SER A 72 -0.01 21.32 -9.04
N GLU A 73 -0.30 20.04 -8.79
CA GLU A 73 -1.54 19.37 -9.22
C GLU A 73 -2.75 19.74 -8.34
N VAL A 74 -2.52 20.37 -7.19
CA VAL A 74 -3.58 20.77 -6.26
C VAL A 74 -4.10 22.15 -6.64
N GLU A 75 -5.41 22.26 -6.86
CA GLU A 75 -6.06 23.53 -7.19
C GLU A 75 -5.80 24.60 -6.11
N GLY A 76 -5.60 25.83 -6.56
CA GLY A 76 -5.22 26.95 -5.69
C GLY A 76 -3.73 27.07 -5.38
N GLN A 77 -2.91 26.06 -5.72
CA GLN A 77 -1.46 26.14 -5.60
C GLN A 77 -0.80 26.78 -6.84
N VAL A 78 0.48 27.11 -6.72
CA VAL A 78 1.26 27.65 -7.84
C VAL A 78 1.38 26.57 -8.93
N PRO A 79 1.00 26.86 -10.19
CA PRO A 79 1.05 25.90 -11.27
C PRO A 79 2.50 25.55 -11.65
N HIS A 80 2.68 24.38 -12.25
CA HIS A 80 4.01 23.95 -12.68
C HIS A 80 4.54 24.88 -13.79
N PRO A 81 5.77 25.44 -13.68
CA PRO A 81 6.32 26.38 -14.65
C PRO A 81 6.42 25.84 -16.08
N GLY A 82 6.56 24.50 -16.21
CA GLY A 82 6.58 23.81 -17.50
C GLY A 82 5.23 23.76 -18.23
N LEU A 83 4.12 23.97 -17.50
CA LEU A 83 2.76 24.05 -18.07
C LEU A 83 2.32 25.50 -18.22
N VAL A 84 2.53 26.31 -17.18
CA VAL A 84 2.16 27.72 -17.16
C VAL A 84 3.39 28.54 -16.75
N PRO A 85 3.92 29.40 -17.63
CA PRO A 85 5.09 30.21 -17.29
C PRO A 85 4.75 31.15 -16.14
N LEU A 86 5.60 31.16 -15.11
CA LEU A 86 5.44 32.04 -13.97
C LEU A 86 5.78 33.51 -14.33
N PRO A 87 5.25 34.49 -13.56
CA PRO A 87 5.59 35.90 -13.73
C PRO A 87 7.10 36.15 -13.73
N LYS A 88 7.56 37.14 -14.50
CA LYS A 88 8.99 37.43 -14.69
C LYS A 88 9.67 37.74 -13.37
N GLU A 89 8.96 38.42 -12.48
CA GLU A 89 9.38 38.83 -11.14
C GLU A 89 9.71 37.64 -10.23
N MET A 90 9.17 36.45 -10.53
CA MET A 90 9.48 35.20 -9.83
C MET A 90 10.65 34.43 -10.45
N THR A 91 11.12 34.82 -11.64
CA THR A 91 12.24 34.14 -12.30
C THR A 91 13.59 34.62 -11.77
N GLY A 92 14.51 33.68 -11.52
CA GLY A 92 15.85 34.01 -11.01
C GLY A 92 16.63 34.94 -11.95
N LYS A 93 16.54 34.72 -13.27
CA LYS A 93 17.22 35.54 -14.29
C LYS A 93 16.82 37.01 -14.22
N TYR A 94 15.54 37.30 -13.99
CA TYR A 94 15.05 38.67 -13.88
C TYR A 94 15.52 39.33 -12.58
N ARG A 95 15.41 38.61 -11.45
CA ARG A 95 15.88 39.10 -10.14
C ARG A 95 17.36 39.46 -10.14
N THR A 96 18.21 38.62 -10.74
CA THR A 96 19.66 38.89 -10.84
C THR A 96 19.96 40.15 -11.66
N LYS A 97 19.26 40.36 -12.78
CA LYS A 97 19.43 41.57 -13.60
C LYS A 97 19.03 42.84 -12.86
N MET A 98 17.89 42.79 -12.15
CA MET A 98 17.41 43.93 -11.35
C MET A 98 18.38 44.29 -10.21
N ALA A 99 18.96 43.28 -9.55
CA ALA A 99 19.96 43.48 -8.52
C ALA A 99 21.24 44.13 -9.07
N ALA A 100 21.78 43.61 -10.19
CA ALA A 100 22.96 44.19 -10.83
C ALA A 100 22.75 45.64 -11.27
N SER A 101 21.57 45.98 -11.82
CA SER A 101 21.25 47.36 -12.21
C SER A 101 21.04 48.32 -11.04
N SER A 102 20.98 47.83 -9.79
CA SER A 102 20.87 48.66 -8.59
C SER A 102 22.19 48.87 -7.85
N GLU A 103 23.25 48.18 -8.28
CA GLU A 103 24.62 48.33 -7.74
C GLU A 103 25.50 49.28 -8.59
N ASP A 104 25.01 49.69 -9.77
CA ASP A 104 25.53 50.77 -10.63
C ASP A 104 24.83 52.11 -10.32
#